data_AF-A0A7C2VAR4-F1
#
_entry.id   AF-A0A7C2VAR4-F1
#
_cell.length_a   1.000
_cell.length_b   1.000
_cell.length_c   1.000
_cell.angle_alpha   90.00
_cell.angle_beta   90.00
_cell.angle_gamma   90.00
#
_symmetry.space_group_name_H-M   'P 1'
#
loop_
_entity.id
_entity.type
_entity.pdbx_description
1 polymer ?
#
loop_
_entity_poly.entity_id
_entity_poly.type
_entity_poly.pdbx_seq_one_letter_code
_entity_poly.pdbx_strand_id
1 'polypeptide(L)'
;MGEYFGDVLKRALSRREVLKSAIFGSAGLALVACGGGGGSLAEATQPPLSFKTIYPNTEDKITVPEGYKHNVVIRWGDALDSGPNLNWDSIYQNGPTDQDIERQKNCFGYNCDFLGFFKTPNGKILLAINHEYANPELMFSNFLDAQGNPNSGRPTANESRFMLEAHGVSIVEVRRRPDGSWEYVKGSSYNRRITGSTEIDISGPARGHSLMKTSQEPTGTKVLGTLNNCAGGKTPWGTMLTCEENFNSYFYGDINQVQDPTVKAIHQKYGVPSGYSKYYGFHNIDSRFNINQEPNEAFRFGWVVEIDPMDPSKKPVKRTALGRFKHEGATCVVAPNGRVVVYMGDDEKFQYVYKFITKGTYNPNNRDANWGLLDEGELYVAKFNDNLTGQWMLIARCEKNPDGTYQITPTPALPQEFQNDPVLCFINTRGAADALGATKMDRPEDMEWNPMTKSVWVALTNNDGRTQADASNPRSPNYMGHILEIMEDNQNPTSTTFRWQIPVLCGDPSSPIIDNRLIIYGQFASSQVPAISAPDNFVIDKLGNVWIATDGNPSS
;
A
#
# COMPACT_ATOMS: atom_id res chain seq x y z
N MET A 1 -30.64 8.10 -10.81
CA MET A 1 -30.06 9.37 -10.33
C MET A 1 -29.64 9.12 -8.89
N GLY A 2 -28.33 9.13 -8.64
CA GLY A 2 -27.78 8.99 -7.29
C GLY A 2 -28.18 10.18 -6.43
N GLU A 3 -28.24 9.97 -5.13
CA GLU A 3 -28.56 11.02 -4.17
C GLU A 3 -27.36 11.96 -4.00
N TYR A 4 -27.60 13.28 -4.01
CA TYR A 4 -26.54 14.28 -3.88
C TYR A 4 -25.81 14.12 -2.53
N PHE A 5 -24.47 14.13 -2.54
CA PHE A 5 -23.66 13.96 -1.33
C PHE A 5 -24.01 14.94 -0.21
N GLY A 6 -24.35 16.19 -0.56
CA GLY A 6 -24.81 17.17 0.43
C GLY A 6 -26.09 16.75 1.15
N ASP A 7 -26.95 15.94 0.55
CA ASP A 7 -28.16 15.39 1.17
C ASP A 7 -27.86 14.15 2.02
N VAL A 8 -26.88 13.34 1.64
CA VAL A 8 -26.31 12.27 2.50
C VAL A 8 -25.70 12.89 3.76
N LEU A 9 -24.86 13.91 3.60
CA LEU A 9 -24.23 14.64 4.70
C LEU A 9 -25.27 15.37 5.57
N LYS A 10 -26.26 16.03 4.97
CA LYS A 10 -27.37 16.65 5.72
C LYS A 10 -28.19 15.63 6.49
N ARG A 11 -28.43 14.42 5.98
CA ARG A 11 -29.12 13.35 6.73
C ARG A 11 -28.28 12.79 7.87
N ALA A 12 -26.98 12.60 7.66
CA ALA A 12 -26.05 12.24 8.73
C ALA A 12 -26.03 13.30 9.85
N LEU A 13 -26.05 14.58 9.47
CA LEU A 13 -26.13 15.71 10.40
C LEU A 13 -27.52 15.91 11.02
N SER A 14 -28.63 15.68 10.31
CA SER A 14 -29.99 15.85 10.83
C SER A 14 -30.39 14.74 11.81
N ARG A 15 -29.90 13.51 11.61
CA ARG A 15 -29.98 12.43 12.62
C ARG A 15 -29.26 12.80 13.92
N ARG A 16 -28.25 13.68 13.85
CA ARG A 16 -27.53 14.23 15.01
C ARG A 16 -28.28 15.35 15.71
N GLU A 17 -29.06 16.16 14.98
CA GLU A 17 -29.95 17.19 15.55
C GLU A 17 -31.09 16.54 16.37
N VAL A 18 -31.61 15.38 15.94
CA VAL A 18 -32.65 14.62 16.66
C VAL A 18 -32.14 14.01 17.97
N LEU A 19 -30.83 13.80 18.14
CA LEU A 19 -30.19 13.32 19.37
C LEU A 19 -29.59 14.45 20.24
N LYS A 20 -29.57 15.70 19.74
CA LYS A 20 -29.09 16.88 20.47
C LYS A 20 -30.21 17.68 21.13
N SER A 21 -31.47 17.30 20.98
CA SER A 21 -32.61 17.93 21.63
C SER A 21 -32.80 17.56 23.12
N ALA A 22 -31.83 16.87 23.76
CA ALA A 22 -31.94 16.51 25.18
C ALA A 22 -30.86 17.03 26.13
N ILE A 23 -29.67 17.49 25.69
CA ILE A 23 -28.60 17.89 26.64
C ILE A 23 -27.75 19.05 26.08
N PHE A 24 -27.95 20.26 26.65
CA PHE A 24 -27.25 21.56 26.50
C PHE A 24 -27.28 22.22 25.10
N GLY A 25 -27.79 23.45 24.89
CA GLY A 25 -27.92 24.59 25.79
C GLY A 25 -26.68 25.49 25.77
N SER A 26 -26.57 26.35 24.74
CA SER A 26 -25.79 27.60 24.67
C SER A 26 -24.29 27.64 25.01
N ALA A 27 -23.45 27.89 23.99
CA ALA A 27 -22.38 28.91 23.95
C ALA A 27 -21.68 28.81 22.57
N GLY A 28 -21.62 29.81 21.68
CA GLY A 28 -21.59 31.26 21.87
C GLY A 28 -20.16 31.75 21.74
N LEU A 29 -19.81 32.30 20.57
CA LEU A 29 -18.54 32.99 20.34
C LEU A 29 -18.28 34.03 21.44
N ALA A 30 -17.07 34.00 22.03
CA ALA A 30 -16.54 35.14 22.78
C ALA A 30 -15.01 35.23 22.59
N LEU A 31 -14.59 36.19 21.77
CA LEU A 31 -13.27 36.81 21.80
C LEU A 31 -13.16 37.66 23.07
N VAL A 32 -12.25 37.30 23.99
CA VAL A 32 -11.68 38.26 24.96
C VAL A 32 -10.21 37.93 25.18
N ALA A 33 -9.36 38.85 24.76
CA ALA A 33 -7.97 38.96 25.20
C ALA A 33 -7.91 39.75 26.51
N CYS A 34 -7.15 39.27 27.50
CA CYS A 34 -6.34 40.06 28.44
C CYS A 34 -5.51 39.16 29.39
N GLY A 35 -4.18 39.16 29.23
CA GLY A 35 -3.22 39.30 30.34
C GLY A 35 -2.70 38.07 31.10
N GLY A 36 -1.50 37.60 30.70
CA GLY A 36 -0.37 37.36 31.62
C GLY A 36 -0.06 35.92 32.08
N GLY A 37 1.07 35.36 31.62
CA GLY A 37 1.73 34.26 32.34
C GLY A 37 2.48 33.18 31.55
N GLY A 38 3.39 33.55 30.63
CA GLY A 38 4.65 32.84 30.37
C GLY A 38 4.64 31.35 30.02
N GLY A 39 4.37 31.05 28.74
CA GLY A 39 4.68 29.77 28.11
C GLY A 39 4.38 29.87 26.63
N SER A 40 5.30 30.47 25.86
CA SER A 40 5.18 30.63 24.42
C SER A 40 5.13 29.25 23.75
N LEU A 41 3.91 28.76 23.47
CA LEU A 41 3.67 27.89 22.34
C LEU A 41 4.07 28.71 21.12
N ALA A 42 5.27 28.44 20.59
CA ALA A 42 5.61 28.92 19.26
C ALA A 42 4.63 28.24 18.30
N GLU A 43 3.56 28.94 17.95
CA GLU A 43 2.82 28.68 16.72
C GLU A 43 3.87 28.72 15.60
N ALA A 44 4.20 27.56 15.05
CA ALA A 44 5.01 27.48 13.85
C ALA A 44 4.16 27.98 12.67
N THR A 45 4.01 29.30 12.56
CA THR A 45 3.43 29.99 11.40
C THR A 45 4.45 30.00 10.26
N GLN A 46 4.80 28.82 9.73
CA GLN A 46 5.39 28.79 8.39
C GLN A 46 4.26 29.05 7.39
N PRO A 47 4.44 29.95 6.41
CA PRO A 47 3.39 30.21 5.44
C PRO A 47 3.08 28.93 4.65
N PRO A 48 1.83 28.76 4.19
CA PRO A 48 1.45 27.65 3.31
C PRO A 48 2.31 27.64 2.04
N LEU A 49 2.30 26.50 1.32
CA LEU A 49 2.94 26.34 0.01
C LEU A 49 2.78 27.61 -0.84
N SER A 50 3.92 28.23 -1.20
CA SER A 50 3.96 29.55 -1.84
C SER A 50 4.28 29.49 -3.33
N PHE A 51 4.33 28.30 -3.92
CA PHE A 51 4.60 28.17 -5.35
C PHE A 51 3.36 28.56 -6.16
N LYS A 52 3.58 29.14 -7.34
CA LYS A 52 2.49 29.41 -8.28
C LYS A 52 1.96 28.09 -8.83
N THR A 53 0.65 27.86 -8.66
CA THR A 53 -0.05 26.69 -9.20
C THR A 53 0.26 26.49 -10.68
N ILE A 54 0.59 25.26 -11.06
CA ILE A 54 0.69 24.80 -12.44
C ILE A 54 -0.52 23.90 -12.76
N TYR A 55 -0.83 23.75 -14.03
CA TYR A 55 -1.98 22.97 -14.50
C TYR A 55 -1.53 21.71 -15.23
N PRO A 56 -2.36 20.65 -15.21
CA PRO A 56 -2.13 19.44 -16.00
C PRO A 56 -1.89 19.78 -17.47
N ASN A 57 -0.99 19.04 -18.11
CA ASN A 57 -0.70 19.13 -19.53
C ASN A 57 -0.35 17.74 -20.07
N THR A 58 -0.31 17.59 -21.39
CA THR A 58 -0.04 16.31 -22.07
C THR A 58 1.35 16.27 -22.70
N GLU A 59 2.26 17.14 -22.28
CA GLU A 59 3.62 17.13 -22.80
C GLU A 59 4.40 15.98 -22.17
N ASP A 60 5.22 15.28 -22.97
CA ASP A 60 6.12 14.23 -22.50
C ASP A 60 7.35 14.83 -21.80
N LYS A 61 7.11 15.56 -20.71
CA LYS A 61 8.12 16.18 -19.86
C LYS A 61 7.58 16.41 -18.45
N ILE A 62 8.48 16.42 -17.46
CA ILE A 62 8.14 16.86 -16.11
C ILE A 62 8.02 18.38 -16.08
N THR A 63 6.84 18.89 -15.68
CA THR A 63 6.60 20.31 -15.45
C THR A 63 6.59 20.58 -13.95
N VAL A 64 7.43 21.50 -13.49
CA VAL A 64 7.50 21.93 -12.08
C VAL A 64 7.21 23.43 -11.95
N PRO A 65 6.79 23.92 -10.77
CA PRO A 65 6.57 25.35 -10.55
C PRO A 65 7.84 26.19 -10.77
N GLU A 66 7.65 27.48 -11.03
CA GLU A 66 8.77 28.42 -11.18
C GLU A 66 9.68 28.42 -9.94
N GLY A 67 11.00 28.43 -10.17
CA GLY A 67 12.01 28.33 -9.11
C GLY A 67 12.36 26.89 -8.68
N TYR A 68 11.59 25.88 -9.12
CA TYR A 68 11.90 24.47 -8.88
C TYR A 68 12.68 23.84 -10.03
N LYS A 69 13.39 22.75 -9.73
CA LYS A 69 14.15 21.94 -10.69
C LYS A 69 13.96 20.46 -10.36
N HIS A 70 14.10 19.62 -11.37
CA HIS A 70 14.15 18.17 -11.21
C HIS A 70 15.36 17.61 -11.97
N ASN A 71 15.81 16.42 -11.58
CA ASN A 71 16.82 15.65 -12.31
C ASN A 71 16.55 14.15 -12.14
N VAL A 72 16.96 13.35 -13.12
CA VAL A 72 16.96 11.89 -12.97
C VAL A 72 18.03 11.51 -11.94
N VAL A 73 17.66 10.73 -10.93
CA VAL A 73 18.58 10.22 -9.90
C VAL A 73 19.15 8.87 -10.34
N ILE A 74 18.26 7.93 -10.68
CA ILE A 74 18.55 6.58 -11.19
C ILE A 74 17.36 6.14 -12.06
N ARG A 75 17.58 5.27 -13.04
CA ARG A 75 16.52 4.71 -13.90
C ARG A 75 16.61 3.19 -13.97
N TRP A 76 15.57 2.53 -14.48
CA TRP A 76 15.59 1.08 -14.75
C TRP A 76 16.89 0.69 -15.43
N GLY A 77 17.45 -0.43 -14.94
CA GLY A 77 18.70 -1.10 -15.28
C GLY A 77 20.00 -0.30 -15.29
N ASP A 78 20.03 0.87 -14.67
CA ASP A 78 21.28 1.40 -14.13
C ASP A 78 21.88 0.36 -13.17
N ALA A 79 23.16 0.04 -13.36
CA ALA A 79 23.84 -0.95 -12.53
C ALA A 79 24.07 -0.42 -11.12
N LEU A 80 23.72 -1.24 -10.14
CA LEU A 80 23.86 -0.91 -8.72
C LEU A 80 25.28 -1.18 -8.21
N ASP A 81 25.95 -2.18 -8.79
CA ASP A 81 27.34 -2.54 -8.53
C ASP A 81 28.30 -1.81 -9.51
N SER A 82 29.55 -2.27 -9.60
CA SER A 82 30.55 -1.74 -10.55
C SER A 82 30.41 -2.26 -11.99
N GLY A 83 29.39 -3.06 -12.29
CA GLY A 83 29.15 -3.66 -13.59
C GLY A 83 28.55 -2.69 -14.63
N PRO A 84 28.36 -3.16 -15.88
CA PRO A 84 27.71 -2.38 -16.92
C PRO A 84 26.21 -2.26 -16.65
N ASN A 85 25.61 -1.17 -17.12
CA ASN A 85 24.16 -1.02 -17.19
C ASN A 85 23.58 -2.06 -18.17
N LEU A 86 22.28 -2.32 -18.07
CA LEU A 86 21.58 -3.13 -19.07
C LEU A 86 21.56 -2.43 -20.44
N ASN A 87 21.64 -3.21 -21.51
CA ASN A 87 21.57 -2.70 -22.88
C ASN A 87 20.13 -2.79 -23.39
N TRP A 88 19.37 -1.70 -23.20
CA TRP A 88 17.95 -1.62 -23.57
C TRP A 88 17.68 -1.90 -25.03
N ASP A 89 18.48 -1.30 -25.92
CA ASP A 89 18.27 -1.45 -27.36
C ASP A 89 18.42 -2.92 -27.77
N SER A 90 19.42 -3.60 -27.22
CA SER A 90 19.62 -5.03 -27.48
C SER A 90 18.50 -5.89 -26.89
N ILE A 91 18.10 -5.66 -25.63
CA ILE A 91 17.04 -6.42 -24.97
C ILE A 91 15.70 -6.22 -25.69
N TYR A 92 15.38 -4.98 -26.08
CA TYR A 92 14.17 -4.66 -26.82
C TYR A 92 14.15 -5.35 -28.19
N GLN A 93 15.24 -5.24 -28.96
CA GLN A 93 15.28 -5.77 -30.33
C GLN A 93 15.40 -7.30 -30.39
N ASN A 94 16.20 -7.89 -29.50
CA ASN A 94 16.63 -9.29 -29.61
C ASN A 94 16.09 -10.18 -28.47
N GLY A 95 15.44 -9.61 -27.46
CA GLY A 95 15.13 -10.28 -26.20
C GLY A 95 16.34 -10.40 -25.27
N PRO A 96 16.12 -10.74 -23.99
CA PRO A 96 17.19 -10.88 -23.01
C PRO A 96 17.95 -12.21 -23.16
N THR A 97 19.26 -12.16 -22.96
CA THR A 97 20.12 -13.35 -22.81
C THR A 97 20.20 -13.79 -21.35
N ASP A 98 20.78 -14.96 -21.07
CA ASP A 98 21.05 -15.38 -19.68
C ASP A 98 21.98 -14.40 -18.94
N GLN A 99 22.90 -13.72 -19.67
CA GLN A 99 23.75 -12.69 -19.08
C GLN A 99 22.95 -11.46 -18.67
N ASP A 100 21.96 -11.05 -19.47
CA ASP A 100 21.07 -9.94 -19.14
C ASP A 100 20.21 -10.25 -17.91
N ILE A 101 19.76 -11.50 -17.76
CA ILE A 101 19.00 -11.96 -16.58
C ILE A 101 19.85 -11.86 -15.31
N GLU A 102 21.08 -12.37 -15.33
CA GLU A 102 22.00 -12.25 -14.18
C GLU A 102 22.39 -10.78 -13.91
N ARG A 103 22.46 -9.96 -14.95
CA ARG A 103 22.73 -8.53 -14.84
C ARG A 103 21.55 -7.78 -14.22
N GLN A 104 20.31 -8.12 -14.58
CA GLN A 104 19.09 -7.52 -14.03
C GLN A 104 19.00 -7.70 -12.51
N LYS A 105 19.47 -8.83 -11.96
CA LYS A 105 19.58 -9.06 -10.50
C LYS A 105 20.45 -8.03 -9.76
N ASN A 106 21.30 -7.28 -10.47
CA ASN A 106 22.20 -6.28 -9.90
C ASN A 106 22.01 -4.89 -10.54
N CYS A 107 20.94 -4.67 -11.29
CA CYS A 107 20.57 -3.36 -11.81
C CYS A 107 19.23 -2.91 -11.23
N PHE A 108 18.95 -1.61 -11.26
CA PHE A 108 17.67 -1.05 -10.80
C PHE A 108 16.49 -1.74 -11.53
N GLY A 109 15.41 -2.03 -10.82
CA GLY A 109 14.24 -2.73 -11.36
C GLY A 109 13.36 -1.85 -12.26
N TYR A 110 12.21 -2.40 -12.69
CA TYR A 110 11.24 -1.74 -13.58
C TYR A 110 10.04 -1.21 -12.80
N ASN A 111 9.41 -0.13 -13.32
CA ASN A 111 8.28 0.57 -12.69
C ASN A 111 8.50 0.84 -11.21
N CYS A 112 9.38 1.81 -10.95
CA CYS A 112 9.63 2.23 -9.60
C CYS A 112 8.37 2.86 -8.99
N ASP A 113 8.04 2.39 -7.80
CA ASP A 113 6.90 2.85 -7.02
C ASP A 113 7.40 3.44 -5.68
N PHE A 114 6.84 3.05 -4.54
CA PHE A 114 7.13 3.63 -3.23
C PHE A 114 8.61 3.83 -2.97
N LEU A 115 8.91 4.97 -2.36
CA LEU A 115 10.25 5.42 -2.05
C LEU A 115 10.39 5.74 -0.57
N GLY A 116 11.15 4.91 0.14
CA GLY A 116 11.55 5.15 1.52
C GLY A 116 12.91 5.86 1.60
N PHE A 117 12.96 7.01 2.29
CA PHE A 117 14.22 7.73 2.58
C PHE A 117 14.79 7.33 3.94
N PHE A 118 16.01 6.79 3.98
CA PHE A 118 16.67 6.33 5.21
C PHE A 118 18.02 7.02 5.42
N LYS A 119 18.38 7.24 6.69
CA LYS A 119 19.69 7.77 7.07
C LYS A 119 20.39 6.77 7.96
N THR A 120 21.57 6.35 7.54
CA THR A 120 22.43 5.43 8.30
C THR A 120 23.10 6.14 9.49
N PRO A 121 23.62 5.39 10.50
CA PRO A 121 24.34 5.98 11.63
C PRO A 121 25.57 6.82 11.22
N ASN A 122 26.24 6.47 10.12
CA ASN A 122 27.39 7.23 9.61
C ASN A 122 26.99 8.41 8.69
N GLY A 123 25.70 8.69 8.56
CA GLY A 123 25.19 9.86 7.85
C GLY A 123 24.94 9.67 6.36
N LYS A 124 25.24 8.50 5.78
CA LYS A 124 24.84 8.17 4.40
C LYS A 124 23.32 8.10 4.27
N ILE A 125 22.83 8.44 3.08
CA ILE A 125 21.41 8.45 2.75
C ILE A 125 21.14 7.29 1.82
N LEU A 126 20.15 6.48 2.16
CA LEU A 126 19.69 5.37 1.35
C LEU A 126 18.26 5.65 0.89
N LEU A 127 17.98 5.34 -0.36
CA LEU A 127 16.63 5.17 -0.85
C LEU A 127 16.34 3.68 -0.94
N ALA A 128 15.18 3.25 -0.48
CA ALA A 128 14.67 1.90 -0.73
C ALA A 128 13.38 2.04 -1.55
N ILE A 129 13.39 1.45 -2.74
CA ILE A 129 12.43 1.73 -3.81
C ILE A 129 11.83 0.42 -4.31
N ASN A 130 10.51 0.38 -4.37
CA ASN A 130 9.76 -0.74 -4.94
C ASN A 130 9.85 -0.79 -6.47
N HIS A 131 9.63 -1.98 -7.03
CA HIS A 131 9.55 -2.28 -8.46
C HIS A 131 8.35 -3.18 -8.68
N GLU A 132 7.23 -2.56 -9.04
CA GLU A 132 5.91 -3.14 -8.88
C GLU A 132 5.63 -4.20 -9.94
N TYR A 133 5.73 -3.83 -11.22
CA TYR A 133 5.46 -4.72 -12.33
C TYR A 133 6.37 -4.47 -13.53
N ALA A 134 6.20 -5.27 -14.59
CA ALA A 134 6.91 -5.13 -15.85
C ALA A 134 5.92 -4.85 -16.98
N ASN A 135 6.28 -3.96 -17.90
CA ASN A 135 5.55 -3.74 -19.16
C ASN A 135 6.27 -4.49 -20.30
N PRO A 136 5.96 -5.77 -20.55
CA PRO A 136 6.68 -6.56 -21.55
C PRO A 136 6.62 -5.96 -22.96
N GLU A 137 5.55 -5.24 -23.29
CA GLU A 137 5.38 -4.51 -24.54
C GLU A 137 6.32 -3.32 -24.72
N LEU A 138 6.81 -2.75 -23.61
CA LEU A 138 7.84 -1.70 -23.62
C LEU A 138 9.25 -2.29 -23.49
N MET A 139 9.37 -3.48 -22.88
CA MET A 139 10.66 -4.15 -22.68
C MET A 139 11.11 -4.96 -23.91
N PHE A 140 10.18 -5.50 -24.70
CA PHE A 140 10.47 -6.42 -25.80
C PHE A 140 9.69 -6.04 -27.06
N SER A 141 10.39 -5.95 -28.20
CA SER A 141 9.77 -5.67 -29.49
C SER A 141 8.82 -6.78 -29.93
N ASN A 142 7.72 -6.40 -30.58
CA ASN A 142 6.70 -7.33 -31.09
C ASN A 142 6.15 -8.29 -30.01
N PHE A 143 6.01 -7.81 -28.78
CA PHE A 143 5.49 -8.64 -27.69
C PHE A 143 3.99 -8.94 -27.85
N LEU A 144 3.18 -7.92 -28.15
CA LEU A 144 1.72 -8.02 -28.25
C LEU A 144 1.24 -8.12 -29.71
N ASP A 145 0.09 -8.76 -29.90
CA ASP A 145 -0.70 -8.75 -31.13
C ASP A 145 -1.57 -7.47 -31.23
N ALA A 146 -2.32 -7.34 -32.33
CA ALA A 146 -3.20 -6.19 -32.56
C ALA A 146 -4.39 -6.11 -31.59
N GLN A 147 -4.66 -7.17 -30.83
CA GLN A 147 -5.71 -7.25 -29.81
C GLN A 147 -5.14 -7.06 -28.39
N GLY A 148 -3.84 -6.79 -28.26
CA GLY A 148 -3.17 -6.60 -26.98
C GLY A 148 -2.88 -7.89 -26.23
N ASN A 149 -2.90 -9.07 -26.87
CA ASN A 149 -2.48 -10.34 -26.26
C ASN A 149 -1.02 -10.65 -26.59
N PRO A 150 -0.29 -11.41 -25.75
CA PRO A 150 1.05 -11.87 -26.12
C PRO A 150 1.02 -12.66 -27.44
N ASN A 151 1.95 -12.35 -28.35
CA ASN A 151 2.12 -13.10 -29.60
C ASN A 151 2.46 -14.58 -29.32
N SER A 152 2.18 -15.45 -30.30
CA SER A 152 2.49 -16.88 -30.19
C SER A 152 3.96 -17.11 -29.82
N GLY A 153 4.19 -17.95 -28.81
CA GLY A 153 5.53 -18.24 -28.27
C GLY A 153 6.07 -17.21 -27.28
N ARG A 154 5.28 -16.18 -26.92
CA ARG A 154 5.64 -15.17 -25.91
C ARG A 154 4.77 -15.26 -24.65
N PRO A 155 5.34 -14.87 -23.49
CA PRO A 155 6.76 -14.55 -23.27
C PRO A 155 7.64 -15.80 -23.45
N THR A 156 8.86 -15.59 -23.94
CA THR A 156 9.88 -16.65 -23.95
C THR A 156 10.31 -16.96 -22.51
N ALA A 157 11.01 -18.09 -22.31
CA ALA A 157 11.57 -18.43 -21.00
C ALA A 157 12.55 -17.35 -20.49
N ASN A 158 13.33 -16.73 -21.38
CA ASN A 158 14.26 -15.66 -20.98
C ASN A 158 13.52 -14.38 -20.62
N GLU A 159 12.52 -13.99 -21.39
CA GLU A 159 11.68 -12.82 -21.08
C GLU A 159 10.99 -12.99 -19.72
N SER A 160 10.45 -14.18 -19.46
CA SER A 160 9.82 -14.54 -18.17
C SER A 160 10.81 -14.44 -17.01
N ARG A 161 12.02 -15.02 -17.15
CA ARG A 161 13.07 -14.93 -16.13
C ARG A 161 13.55 -13.49 -15.92
N PHE A 162 13.74 -12.74 -16.99
CA PHE A 162 14.19 -11.36 -16.93
C PHE A 162 13.16 -10.46 -16.21
N MET A 163 11.88 -10.60 -16.56
CA MET A 163 10.80 -9.90 -15.85
C MET A 163 10.75 -10.29 -14.38
N LEU A 164 10.89 -11.57 -14.02
CA LEU A 164 10.90 -12.01 -12.62
C LEU A 164 12.00 -11.29 -11.81
N GLU A 165 13.18 -11.08 -12.40
CA GLU A 165 14.29 -10.36 -11.76
C GLU A 165 14.15 -8.83 -11.81
N ALA A 166 13.22 -8.29 -12.61
CA ALA A 166 12.93 -6.86 -12.68
C ALA A 166 12.00 -6.37 -11.55
N HIS A 167 11.24 -7.27 -10.93
CA HIS A 167 10.36 -6.98 -9.78
C HIS A 167 11.13 -6.82 -8.47
N GLY A 168 10.45 -6.38 -7.41
CA GLY A 168 10.95 -6.44 -6.04
C GLY A 168 11.34 -5.07 -5.49
N VAL A 169 12.56 -4.96 -4.95
CA VAL A 169 13.05 -3.75 -4.29
C VAL A 169 14.49 -3.45 -4.73
N SER A 170 14.81 -2.16 -4.89
CA SER A 170 16.18 -1.64 -4.98
C SER A 170 16.49 -0.80 -3.76
N ILE A 171 17.59 -1.08 -3.07
CA ILE A 171 18.19 -0.18 -2.09
C ILE A 171 19.38 0.49 -2.76
N VAL A 172 19.46 1.82 -2.70
CA VAL A 172 20.56 2.60 -3.29
C VAL A 172 21.04 3.68 -2.35
N GLU A 173 22.36 3.81 -2.18
CA GLU A 173 22.95 5.00 -1.56
C GLU A 173 22.82 6.19 -2.51
N VAL A 174 22.43 7.34 -1.98
CA VAL A 174 22.36 8.59 -2.72
C VAL A 174 23.12 9.70 -1.99
N ARG A 175 23.57 10.69 -2.75
CA ARG A 175 24.17 11.90 -2.21
C ARG A 175 23.73 13.13 -3.00
N ARG A 176 23.80 14.27 -2.32
CA ARG A 176 23.57 15.57 -2.95
C ARG A 176 24.87 16.08 -3.57
N ARG A 177 24.81 16.51 -4.82
CA ARG A 177 25.91 17.16 -5.54
C ARG A 177 26.09 18.61 -5.07
N PRO A 178 27.25 19.25 -5.34
CA PRO A 178 27.47 20.66 -5.00
C PRO A 178 26.47 21.63 -5.64
N ASP A 179 25.92 21.30 -6.81
CA ASP A 179 24.88 22.09 -7.50
C ASP A 179 23.47 21.91 -6.91
N GLY A 180 23.34 21.07 -5.89
CA GLY A 180 22.08 20.79 -5.19
C GLY A 180 21.27 19.62 -5.77
N SER A 181 21.64 19.07 -6.93
CA SER A 181 21.00 17.89 -7.52
C SER A 181 21.34 16.60 -6.76
N TRP A 182 20.55 15.54 -6.94
CA TRP A 182 20.80 14.23 -6.32
C TRP A 182 21.39 13.24 -7.32
N GLU A 183 22.23 12.34 -6.81
CA GLU A 183 22.76 11.21 -7.58
C GLU A 183 22.86 9.95 -6.73
N TYR A 184 22.73 8.79 -7.36
CA TYR A 184 23.06 7.53 -6.71
C TYR A 184 24.56 7.27 -6.71
N VAL A 185 25.03 6.57 -5.67
CA VAL A 185 26.41 6.17 -5.49
C VAL A 185 26.57 4.74 -6.02
N LYS A 186 26.92 4.63 -7.31
CA LYS A 186 27.18 3.34 -7.97
C LYS A 186 28.27 2.56 -7.24
N GLY A 187 28.07 1.26 -7.06
CA GLY A 187 29.00 0.37 -6.35
C GLY A 187 29.05 0.56 -4.83
N SER A 188 28.11 1.30 -4.22
CA SER A 188 28.02 1.36 -2.77
C SER A 188 27.75 -0.03 -2.19
N SER A 189 28.37 -0.33 -1.05
CA SER A 189 28.15 -1.58 -0.31
C SER A 189 26.72 -1.72 0.24
N TYR A 190 25.94 -0.63 0.28
CA TYR A 190 24.52 -0.67 0.66
C TYR A 190 23.62 -1.02 -0.52
N ASN A 191 24.10 -0.89 -1.76
CA ASN A 191 23.26 -1.10 -2.91
C ASN A 191 22.86 -2.58 -3.01
N ARG A 192 21.58 -2.84 -3.20
CA ARG A 192 21.03 -4.19 -3.16
C ARG A 192 19.77 -4.30 -4.01
N ARG A 193 19.62 -5.43 -4.70
CA ARG A 193 18.33 -5.88 -5.22
C ARG A 193 17.77 -6.99 -4.35
N ILE A 194 16.46 -6.95 -4.21
CA ILE A 194 15.61 -8.04 -3.74
C ILE A 194 14.62 -8.26 -4.88
N THR A 195 14.51 -9.48 -5.38
CA THR A 195 13.83 -9.79 -6.64
C THR A 195 12.78 -10.89 -6.47
N GLY A 196 12.09 -11.25 -7.55
CA GLY A 196 11.15 -12.39 -7.58
C GLY A 196 11.77 -13.77 -7.32
N SER A 197 13.10 -13.87 -7.19
CA SER A 197 13.82 -15.11 -6.87
C SER A 197 14.65 -15.04 -5.57
N THR A 198 14.65 -13.91 -4.86
CA THR A 198 15.38 -13.77 -3.60
C THR A 198 14.73 -14.63 -2.50
N GLU A 199 15.51 -15.41 -1.74
CA GLU A 199 14.95 -16.15 -0.59
C GLU A 199 14.51 -15.17 0.51
N ILE A 200 13.24 -15.29 0.93
CA ILE A 200 12.59 -14.47 1.95
C ILE A 200 12.10 -15.41 3.06
N ASP A 201 12.36 -15.02 4.31
CA ASP A 201 11.85 -15.75 5.47
C ASP A 201 10.37 -15.39 5.73
N ILE A 202 9.60 -16.34 6.26
CA ILE A 202 8.21 -16.11 6.68
C ILE A 202 8.19 -16.11 8.22
N SER A 203 7.60 -15.08 8.83
CA SER A 203 7.40 -14.98 10.27
C SER A 203 5.96 -14.61 10.62
N GLY A 204 5.60 -14.80 11.89
CA GLY A 204 4.25 -14.56 12.38
C GLY A 204 3.31 -15.78 12.27
N PRO A 205 2.00 -15.58 12.52
CA PRO A 205 1.02 -16.64 12.73
C PRO A 205 0.81 -17.64 11.59
N ALA A 206 1.11 -17.28 10.34
CA ALA A 206 0.96 -18.21 9.20
C ALA A 206 2.20 -19.07 8.95
N ARG A 207 3.34 -18.76 9.59
CA ARG A 207 4.59 -19.49 9.39
C ARG A 207 4.40 -20.99 9.71
N GLY A 208 4.71 -21.83 8.73
CA GLY A 208 4.65 -23.29 8.85
C GLY A 208 3.25 -23.90 8.78
N HIS A 209 2.23 -23.08 8.52
CA HIS A 209 0.87 -23.56 8.29
C HIS A 209 0.79 -24.46 7.06
N SER A 210 -0.16 -25.40 7.02
CA SER A 210 -0.31 -26.34 5.89
C SER A 210 -0.49 -25.64 4.55
N LEU A 211 -1.26 -24.55 4.51
CA LEU A 211 -1.47 -23.71 3.32
C LEU A 211 -0.22 -22.94 2.87
N MET A 212 0.81 -22.83 3.72
CA MET A 212 2.07 -22.17 3.36
C MET A 212 3.12 -23.14 2.84
N LYS A 213 2.83 -24.46 2.83
CA LYS A 213 3.75 -25.51 2.40
C LYS A 213 3.54 -25.84 0.93
N THR A 214 4.64 -26.00 0.22
CA THR A 214 4.67 -26.40 -1.20
C THR A 214 5.53 -27.64 -1.39
N SER A 215 5.50 -28.25 -2.57
CA SER A 215 6.37 -29.37 -2.92
C SER A 215 7.86 -28.99 -2.88
N GLN A 216 8.19 -27.74 -3.23
CA GLN A 216 9.56 -27.22 -3.23
C GLN A 216 10.00 -26.66 -1.86
N GLU A 217 9.06 -26.27 -1.00
CA GLU A 217 9.32 -25.76 0.35
C GLU A 217 8.31 -26.37 1.36
N PRO A 218 8.56 -27.61 1.82
CA PRO A 218 7.59 -28.37 2.62
C PRO A 218 7.51 -27.89 4.08
N THR A 219 8.37 -26.97 4.52
CA THR A 219 8.31 -26.44 5.89
C THR A 219 7.32 -25.30 6.01
N GLY A 220 7.06 -24.54 4.94
CA GLY A 220 6.19 -23.35 4.92
C GLY A 220 6.78 -22.16 5.68
N THR A 221 8.10 -22.07 5.73
CA THR A 221 8.86 -21.08 6.50
C THR A 221 9.67 -20.12 5.63
N LYS A 222 9.76 -20.39 4.32
CA LYS A 222 10.48 -19.57 3.36
C LYS A 222 9.73 -19.50 2.03
N VAL A 223 10.07 -18.50 1.23
CA VAL A 223 9.56 -18.33 -0.13
C VAL A 223 10.62 -17.68 -1.02
N LEU A 224 10.57 -17.99 -2.32
CA LEU A 224 11.37 -17.29 -3.31
C LEU A 224 10.58 -16.09 -3.84
N GLY A 225 11.06 -14.92 -3.47
CA GLY A 225 10.69 -13.65 -4.03
C GLY A 225 9.62 -12.88 -3.27
N THR A 226 9.58 -11.61 -3.64
CA THR A 226 8.46 -10.71 -3.42
C THR A 226 8.07 -10.11 -4.76
N LEU A 227 6.76 -9.95 -4.99
CA LEU A 227 6.18 -9.62 -6.29
C LEU A 227 5.09 -8.57 -6.09
N ASN A 228 4.88 -7.75 -7.12
CA ASN A 228 3.89 -6.66 -7.08
C ASN A 228 4.10 -5.74 -5.89
N ASN A 229 5.34 -5.31 -5.71
CA ASN A 229 5.72 -4.40 -4.65
C ASN A 229 5.18 -3.01 -5.01
N CYS A 230 4.01 -2.65 -4.50
CA CYS A 230 3.28 -1.42 -4.82
C CYS A 230 3.78 -0.26 -3.95
N ALA A 231 2.98 0.21 -3.00
CA ALA A 231 3.42 1.18 -2.01
C ALA A 231 4.13 0.52 -0.79
N GLY A 232 4.12 1.20 0.36
CA GLY A 232 4.86 0.70 1.51
C GLY A 232 4.78 1.55 2.76
N GLY A 233 5.80 1.43 3.60
CA GLY A 233 5.89 2.16 4.85
C GLY A 233 7.28 2.14 5.45
N LYS A 234 7.45 2.94 6.50
CA LYS A 234 8.70 3.01 7.26
C LYS A 234 8.43 2.76 8.73
N THR A 235 9.14 1.79 9.29
CA THR A 235 9.05 1.53 10.73
C THR A 235 9.82 2.60 11.52
N PRO A 236 9.45 2.86 12.79
CA PRO A 236 10.18 3.79 13.65
C PRO A 236 11.58 3.27 14.02
N TRP A 237 11.89 1.98 13.80
CA TRP A 237 13.24 1.42 13.94
C TRP A 237 14.03 1.42 12.63
N GLY A 238 13.57 2.11 11.58
CA GLY A 238 14.36 2.35 10.38
C GLY A 238 14.50 1.15 9.46
N THR A 239 13.42 0.38 9.32
CA THR A 239 13.25 -0.65 8.29
C THR A 239 12.17 -0.22 7.31
N MET A 240 12.23 -0.76 6.10
CA MET A 240 11.21 -0.60 5.07
C MET A 240 10.16 -1.69 5.22
N LEU A 241 8.90 -1.33 5.02
CA LEU A 241 7.82 -2.25 4.74
C LEU A 241 7.47 -2.08 3.25
N THR A 242 7.63 -3.14 2.47
CA THR A 242 7.13 -3.21 1.08
C THR A 242 5.88 -4.07 1.04
N CYS A 243 4.94 -3.72 0.19
CA CYS A 243 3.60 -4.30 0.18
C CYS A 243 3.36 -5.08 -1.13
N GLU A 244 2.95 -6.35 -1.02
CA GLU A 244 2.56 -7.16 -2.18
C GLU A 244 1.08 -6.95 -2.47
N GLU A 245 0.78 -6.40 -3.65
CA GLU A 245 -0.53 -5.86 -4.00
C GLU A 245 -1.23 -6.79 -5.00
N ASN A 246 -1.15 -6.56 -6.31
CA ASN A 246 -1.69 -7.44 -7.36
C ASN A 246 -0.89 -8.74 -7.61
N PHE A 247 -0.46 -9.43 -6.55
CA PHE A 247 0.30 -10.70 -6.61
C PHE A 247 -0.44 -11.81 -7.38
N ASN A 248 -1.76 -11.75 -7.47
CA ASN A 248 -2.56 -12.73 -8.19
C ASN A 248 -2.27 -12.73 -9.70
N SER A 249 -1.76 -11.63 -10.24
CA SER A 249 -1.40 -11.44 -11.65
C SER A 249 -0.34 -12.41 -12.18
N TYR A 250 0.39 -13.11 -11.31
CA TYR A 250 1.47 -14.02 -11.73
C TYR A 250 1.11 -15.49 -11.69
N PHE A 251 -0.09 -15.83 -11.20
CA PHE A 251 -0.53 -17.22 -11.06
C PHE A 251 -1.42 -17.64 -12.21
N TYR A 252 -1.05 -18.75 -12.84
CA TYR A 252 -1.75 -19.38 -13.96
C TYR A 252 -2.47 -20.65 -13.51
N GLY A 253 -3.48 -21.06 -14.29
CA GLY A 253 -4.14 -22.36 -14.17
C GLY A 253 -5.65 -22.25 -14.35
N ASP A 254 -6.35 -23.33 -14.07
CA ASP A 254 -7.82 -23.40 -14.02
C ASP A 254 -8.26 -23.62 -12.57
N ILE A 255 -8.97 -22.63 -12.01
CA ILE A 255 -9.48 -22.71 -10.64
C ILE A 255 -10.42 -23.90 -10.40
N ASN A 256 -11.03 -24.47 -11.45
CA ASN A 256 -11.91 -25.63 -11.33
C ASN A 256 -11.18 -26.96 -11.13
N GLN A 257 -9.88 -27.00 -11.41
CA GLN A 257 -9.05 -28.19 -11.21
C GLN A 257 -8.39 -28.22 -9.83
N VAL A 258 -8.50 -27.14 -9.05
CA VAL A 258 -8.09 -27.13 -7.63
C VAL A 258 -9.08 -27.98 -6.83
N GLN A 259 -8.57 -29.08 -6.24
CA GLN A 259 -9.40 -30.09 -5.58
C GLN A 259 -9.82 -29.68 -4.16
N ASP A 260 -8.94 -29.02 -3.41
CA ASP A 260 -9.24 -28.58 -2.05
C ASP A 260 -10.26 -27.43 -2.09
N PRO A 261 -11.46 -27.59 -1.51
CA PRO A 261 -12.52 -26.58 -1.58
C PRO A 261 -12.18 -25.31 -0.81
N THR A 262 -11.41 -25.41 0.28
CA THR A 262 -10.94 -24.26 1.07
C THR A 262 -9.96 -23.45 0.23
N VAL A 263 -8.98 -24.13 -0.38
CA VAL A 263 -8.01 -23.47 -1.27
C VAL A 263 -8.72 -22.81 -2.44
N LYS A 264 -9.63 -23.53 -3.10
CA LYS A 264 -10.41 -23.01 -4.22
C LYS A 264 -11.21 -21.75 -3.83
N ALA A 265 -11.92 -21.79 -2.70
CA ALA A 265 -12.72 -20.66 -2.24
C ALA A 265 -11.87 -19.42 -1.91
N ILE A 266 -10.72 -19.61 -1.24
CA ILE A 266 -9.81 -18.50 -0.95
C ILE A 266 -9.20 -17.97 -2.24
N HIS A 267 -8.72 -18.82 -3.14
CA HIS A 267 -8.18 -18.39 -4.43
C HIS A 267 -9.17 -17.54 -5.24
N GLN A 268 -10.43 -17.96 -5.34
CA GLN A 268 -11.48 -17.18 -6.01
C GLN A 268 -11.65 -15.79 -5.38
N LYS A 269 -11.58 -15.70 -4.05
CA LYS A 269 -11.74 -14.43 -3.33
C LYS A 269 -10.57 -13.46 -3.54
N TYR A 270 -9.40 -13.97 -3.90
CA TYR A 270 -8.19 -13.18 -4.14
C TYR A 270 -7.85 -13.08 -5.64
N GLY A 271 -8.77 -13.49 -6.52
CA GLY A 271 -8.58 -13.39 -7.97
C GLY A 271 -7.45 -14.28 -8.51
N VAL A 272 -7.20 -15.43 -7.88
CA VAL A 272 -6.19 -16.42 -8.30
C VAL A 272 -6.90 -17.58 -9.01
N PRO A 273 -6.50 -17.96 -10.24
CA PRO A 273 -5.47 -17.34 -11.06
C PRO A 273 -6.02 -16.08 -11.76
N SER A 274 -5.10 -15.25 -12.24
CA SER A 274 -5.43 -14.04 -12.99
C SER A 274 -5.17 -14.22 -14.48
N GLY A 275 -6.00 -13.58 -15.32
CA GLY A 275 -5.80 -13.51 -16.77
C GLY A 275 -4.52 -12.77 -17.18
N TYR A 276 -3.90 -12.00 -16.26
CA TYR A 276 -2.64 -11.32 -16.51
C TYR A 276 -1.41 -12.25 -16.48
N SER A 277 -1.53 -13.46 -15.93
CA SER A 277 -0.42 -14.41 -15.81
C SER A 277 0.21 -14.78 -17.15
N LYS A 278 -0.55 -14.68 -18.25
CA LYS A 278 -0.07 -14.92 -19.62
C LYS A 278 0.95 -13.89 -20.12
N TYR A 279 0.93 -12.65 -19.62
CA TYR A 279 1.89 -11.61 -20.02
C TYR A 279 3.27 -11.83 -19.39
N TYR A 280 3.31 -12.47 -18.21
CA TYR A 280 4.54 -12.75 -17.47
C TYR A 280 5.09 -14.15 -17.74
N GLY A 281 4.20 -15.14 -17.91
CA GLY A 281 4.58 -16.52 -18.28
C GLY A 281 5.44 -17.25 -17.25
N PHE A 282 5.43 -16.84 -15.98
CA PHE A 282 6.30 -17.45 -14.95
C PHE A 282 5.99 -18.95 -14.75
N HIS A 283 4.75 -19.38 -14.98
CA HIS A 283 4.36 -20.79 -14.97
C HIS A 283 5.04 -21.65 -16.05
N ASN A 284 5.60 -21.04 -17.10
CA ASN A 284 6.35 -21.75 -18.14
C ASN A 284 7.79 -22.07 -17.72
N ILE A 285 8.32 -21.35 -16.72
CA ILE A 285 9.70 -21.51 -16.24
C ILE A 285 9.77 -22.18 -14.86
N ASP A 286 8.70 -22.10 -14.07
CA ASP A 286 8.62 -22.66 -12.73
C ASP A 286 7.18 -23.06 -12.40
N SER A 287 6.98 -24.35 -12.10
CA SER A 287 5.65 -24.92 -11.84
C SER A 287 4.99 -24.33 -10.60
N ARG A 288 5.74 -23.66 -9.70
CA ARG A 288 5.17 -23.00 -8.52
C ARG A 288 4.12 -21.95 -8.89
N PHE A 289 4.23 -21.31 -10.06
CA PHE A 289 3.25 -20.33 -10.52
C PHE A 289 2.03 -20.94 -11.22
N ASN A 290 1.93 -22.27 -11.30
CA ASN A 290 0.78 -22.97 -11.84
C ASN A 290 -0.04 -23.59 -10.69
N ILE A 291 -1.21 -23.03 -10.39
CA ILE A 291 -2.03 -23.47 -9.26
C ILE A 291 -2.62 -24.88 -9.42
N ASN A 292 -2.58 -25.46 -10.62
CA ASN A 292 -3.00 -26.86 -10.83
C ASN A 292 -1.88 -27.85 -10.47
N GLN A 293 -0.63 -27.38 -10.37
CA GLN A 293 0.53 -28.19 -9.95
C GLN A 293 0.94 -27.87 -8.51
N GLU A 294 0.97 -26.58 -8.17
CA GLU A 294 1.34 -26.08 -6.85
C GLU A 294 0.31 -25.06 -6.34
N PRO A 295 -0.85 -25.53 -5.85
CA PRO A 295 -1.93 -24.64 -5.43
C PRO A 295 -1.55 -23.75 -4.24
N ASN A 296 -0.58 -24.15 -3.41
CA ASN A 296 -0.27 -23.41 -2.19
C ASN A 296 0.70 -22.24 -2.39
N GLU A 297 1.32 -22.12 -3.57
CA GLU A 297 2.31 -21.05 -3.81
C GLU A 297 1.71 -19.65 -3.59
N ALA A 298 0.49 -19.44 -4.07
CA ALA A 298 -0.17 -18.13 -4.00
C ALA A 298 -0.46 -17.68 -2.57
N PHE A 299 -0.54 -18.59 -1.58
CA PHE A 299 -0.68 -18.22 -0.17
C PHE A 299 0.61 -17.60 0.39
N ARG A 300 1.76 -17.85 -0.24
CA ARG A 300 3.05 -17.30 0.18
C ARG A 300 3.26 -15.87 -0.33
N PHE A 301 2.27 -15.25 -0.99
CA PHE A 301 2.26 -13.87 -1.48
C PHE A 301 1.02 -13.10 -1.01
N GLY A 302 1.06 -11.76 -1.12
CA GLY A 302 0.03 -10.85 -0.61
C GLY A 302 0.29 -10.43 0.83
N TRP A 303 1.56 -10.29 1.20
CA TRP A 303 2.00 -9.94 2.55
C TRP A 303 2.81 -8.65 2.54
N VAL A 304 2.80 -7.94 3.67
CA VAL A 304 3.83 -6.95 3.95
C VAL A 304 5.17 -7.65 4.20
N VAL A 305 6.23 -7.18 3.54
CA VAL A 305 7.61 -7.69 3.69
C VAL A 305 8.48 -6.63 4.34
N GLU A 306 9.12 -6.96 5.45
CA GLU A 306 10.06 -6.08 6.13
C GLU A 306 11.49 -6.29 5.61
N ILE A 307 12.13 -5.18 5.26
CA ILE A 307 13.49 -5.13 4.71
C ILE A 307 14.33 -4.18 5.55
N ASP A 308 15.55 -4.59 5.88
CA ASP A 308 16.54 -3.71 6.47
C ASP A 308 17.36 -3.02 5.37
N PRO A 309 17.14 -1.72 5.09
CA PRO A 309 17.91 -1.04 4.05
C PRO A 309 19.36 -0.81 4.47
N MET A 310 19.68 -0.88 5.76
CA MET A 310 21.02 -0.58 6.30
C MET A 310 21.88 -1.83 6.47
N ASP A 311 21.29 -3.02 6.41
CA ASP A 311 21.99 -4.31 6.49
C ASP A 311 21.70 -5.16 5.24
N PRO A 312 22.55 -5.10 4.21
CA PRO A 312 22.35 -5.86 2.98
C PRO A 312 22.50 -7.37 3.17
N SER A 313 23.04 -7.83 4.31
CA SER A 313 23.16 -9.27 4.62
C SER A 313 21.90 -9.86 5.25
N LYS A 314 21.04 -9.01 5.83
CA LYS A 314 19.81 -9.44 6.50
C LYS A 314 18.77 -9.88 5.48
N LYS A 315 18.16 -11.04 5.70
CA LYS A 315 17.08 -11.53 4.84
C LYS A 315 15.80 -10.70 5.05
N PRO A 316 15.06 -10.40 3.98
CA PRO A 316 13.70 -9.88 4.09
C PRO A 316 12.80 -10.88 4.82
N VAL A 317 11.73 -10.38 5.47
CA VAL A 317 10.78 -11.22 6.21
C VAL A 317 9.35 -10.85 5.86
N LYS A 318 8.53 -11.82 5.43
CA LYS A 318 7.08 -11.64 5.31
C LYS A 318 6.44 -11.62 6.70
N ARG A 319 5.71 -10.55 7.03
CA ARG A 319 5.10 -10.30 8.34
C ARG A 319 3.64 -10.72 8.37
N THR A 320 3.39 -12.01 8.62
CA THR A 320 2.04 -12.56 8.40
C THR A 320 1.00 -12.08 9.40
N ALA A 321 1.41 -11.49 10.53
CA ALA A 321 0.48 -10.94 11.52
C ALA A 321 -0.28 -9.70 11.00
N LEU A 322 0.22 -9.06 9.95
CA LEU A 322 -0.43 -7.93 9.28
C LEU A 322 -1.58 -8.37 8.35
N GLY A 323 -1.77 -9.67 8.17
CA GLY A 323 -2.81 -10.25 7.31
C GLY A 323 -2.41 -10.32 5.84
N ARG A 324 -3.13 -11.16 5.09
CA ARG A 324 -2.90 -11.39 3.66
C ARG A 324 -4.00 -10.75 2.83
N PHE A 325 -3.64 -9.89 1.90
CA PHE A 325 -4.52 -9.20 0.94
C PHE A 325 -3.67 -8.43 -0.08
N LYS A 326 -4.27 -7.58 -0.91
CA LYS A 326 -3.53 -6.77 -1.88
C LYS A 326 -3.11 -5.49 -1.19
N HIS A 327 -1.97 -5.53 -0.51
CA HIS A 327 -1.53 -4.41 0.32
C HIS A 327 -1.08 -3.25 -0.56
N GLU A 328 -1.66 -2.08 -0.37
CA GLU A 328 -1.12 -0.84 -0.93
C GLU A 328 0.02 -0.33 -0.03
N GLY A 329 -0.33 0.23 1.13
CA GLY A 329 0.58 0.85 2.08
C GLY A 329 0.63 0.17 3.45
N ALA A 330 1.65 0.51 4.25
CA ALA A 330 1.83 -0.01 5.61
C ALA A 330 2.32 1.09 6.57
N THR A 331 1.47 2.08 6.80
CA THR A 331 1.84 3.29 7.54
C THR A 331 1.94 3.07 9.03
N CYS A 332 3.13 3.31 9.58
CA CYS A 332 3.48 3.04 10.97
C CYS A 332 3.39 4.29 11.85
N VAL A 333 2.74 4.16 13.01
CA VAL A 333 2.64 5.22 14.03
C VAL A 333 2.99 4.67 15.40
N VAL A 334 3.82 5.38 16.16
CA VAL A 334 4.08 5.06 17.58
C VAL A 334 2.98 5.71 18.42
N ALA A 335 2.17 4.89 19.08
CA ALA A 335 1.13 5.36 19.99
C ALA A 335 1.71 5.93 21.29
N PRO A 336 0.95 6.75 22.05
CA PRO A 336 1.41 7.30 23.33
C PRO A 336 1.83 6.25 24.37
N ASN A 337 1.29 5.03 24.30
CA ASN A 337 1.67 3.91 25.16
C ASN A 337 2.92 3.13 24.66
N GLY A 338 3.55 3.59 23.59
CA GLY A 338 4.73 2.98 22.98
C GLY A 338 4.45 1.81 22.04
N ARG A 339 3.21 1.30 21.94
CA ARG A 339 2.84 0.28 20.93
C ARG A 339 2.90 0.91 19.53
N VAL A 340 3.20 0.11 18.52
CA VAL A 340 3.19 0.55 17.13
C VAL A 340 1.89 0.13 16.46
N VAL A 341 1.31 1.04 15.71
CA VAL A 341 0.10 0.87 14.93
C VAL A 341 0.49 0.89 13.46
N VAL A 342 -0.04 -0.05 12.67
CA VAL A 342 0.16 -0.11 11.22
C VAL A 342 -1.21 -0.02 10.54
N TYR A 343 -1.42 0.98 9.70
CA TYR A 343 -2.63 1.13 8.88
C TYR A 343 -2.36 0.62 7.46
N MET A 344 -3.30 -0.12 6.89
CA MET A 344 -3.13 -0.81 5.60
C MET A 344 -4.42 -0.75 4.77
N GLY A 345 -4.29 -0.39 3.49
CA GLY A 345 -5.34 -0.49 2.47
C GLY A 345 -5.27 -1.84 1.73
N ASP A 346 -6.43 -2.38 1.35
CA ASP A 346 -6.56 -3.51 0.43
C ASP A 346 -7.08 -3.02 -0.90
N ASP A 347 -6.20 -2.77 -1.87
CA ASP A 347 -6.57 -2.15 -3.13
C ASP A 347 -7.28 -3.14 -4.07
N GLU A 348 -8.58 -3.24 -3.88
CA GLU A 348 -9.50 -3.75 -4.87
C GLU A 348 -10.90 -3.20 -4.59
N LYS A 349 -11.73 -3.12 -5.64
CA LYS A 349 -13.11 -2.67 -5.51
C LYS A 349 -13.81 -3.49 -4.44
N PHE A 350 -14.47 -2.81 -3.50
CA PHE A 350 -15.26 -3.39 -2.43
C PHE A 350 -14.47 -4.16 -1.36
N GLN A 351 -13.15 -3.94 -1.25
CA GLN A 351 -12.35 -4.45 -0.13
C GLN A 351 -12.26 -3.40 1.00
N TYR A 352 -11.26 -3.49 1.87
CA TYR A 352 -11.35 -2.92 3.21
C TYR A 352 -10.13 -2.13 3.64
N VAL A 353 -10.32 -1.38 4.72
CA VAL A 353 -9.24 -0.70 5.45
C VAL A 353 -8.93 -1.49 6.71
N TYR A 354 -7.65 -1.75 6.95
CA TYR A 354 -7.14 -2.56 8.04
C TYR A 354 -6.24 -1.77 9.00
N LYS A 355 -6.10 -2.32 10.20
CA LYS A 355 -5.24 -1.78 11.26
C LYS A 355 -4.63 -2.92 12.06
N PHE A 356 -3.34 -2.85 12.32
CA PHE A 356 -2.63 -3.75 13.22
C PHE A 356 -2.05 -2.97 14.40
N ILE A 357 -2.11 -3.52 15.62
CA ILE A 357 -1.49 -2.93 16.80
C ILE A 357 -0.56 -3.97 17.43
N THR A 358 0.75 -3.68 17.49
CA THR A 358 1.76 -4.59 18.05
C THR A 358 1.46 -4.94 19.50
N LYS A 359 1.74 -6.15 19.97
CA LYS A 359 1.63 -6.50 21.39
C LYS A 359 2.70 -5.78 22.22
N GLY A 360 3.94 -5.80 21.72
CA GLY A 360 5.08 -5.14 22.35
C GLY A 360 5.13 -3.64 22.09
N THR A 361 6.09 -2.98 22.73
CA THR A 361 6.36 -1.55 22.58
C THR A 361 7.65 -1.31 21.81
N TYR A 362 7.69 -0.20 21.08
CA TYR A 362 8.87 0.27 20.38
C TYR A 362 9.97 0.67 21.37
N ASN A 363 11.17 0.12 21.18
CA ASN A 363 12.38 0.50 21.90
C ASN A 363 13.23 1.46 21.04
N PRO A 364 13.25 2.77 21.32
CA PRO A 364 14.03 3.74 20.55
C PRO A 364 15.55 3.61 20.76
N ASN A 365 15.99 2.91 21.81
CA ASN A 365 17.40 2.78 22.18
C ASN A 365 18.03 1.48 21.66
N ASN A 366 17.23 0.57 21.12
CA ASN A 366 17.72 -0.70 20.56
C ASN A 366 16.90 -1.08 19.33
N ARG A 367 17.45 -0.78 18.15
CA ARG A 367 16.84 -1.09 16.86
C ARG A 367 16.53 -2.58 16.70
N ASP A 368 17.49 -3.45 17.04
CA ASP A 368 17.37 -4.89 16.82
C ASP A 368 16.31 -5.54 17.70
N ALA A 369 16.07 -4.98 18.90
CA ALA A 369 14.99 -5.42 19.78
C ALA A 369 13.59 -5.27 19.14
N ASN A 370 13.44 -4.46 18.09
CA ASN A 370 12.17 -4.23 17.42
C ASN A 370 11.92 -5.14 16.21
N TRP A 371 12.91 -5.93 15.76
CA TRP A 371 12.78 -6.70 14.51
C TRP A 371 11.64 -7.73 14.54
N GLY A 372 11.22 -8.22 15.71
CA GLY A 372 10.09 -9.14 15.85
C GLY A 372 8.75 -8.47 16.16
N LEU A 373 8.70 -7.14 16.28
CA LEU A 373 7.55 -6.44 16.86
C LEU A 373 6.27 -6.59 16.02
N LEU A 374 6.43 -6.77 14.71
CA LEU A 374 5.35 -6.97 13.74
C LEU A 374 4.87 -8.42 13.63
N ASP A 375 5.37 -9.34 14.47
CA ASP A 375 4.92 -10.74 14.47
C ASP A 375 3.84 -11.03 15.53
N GLU A 376 3.61 -10.11 16.48
CA GLU A 376 2.67 -10.29 17.60
C GLU A 376 1.82 -9.04 17.80
N GLY A 377 0.52 -9.22 17.94
CA GLY A 377 -0.40 -8.10 18.10
C GLY A 377 -1.86 -8.44 17.76
N GLU A 378 -2.60 -7.40 17.44
CA GLU A 378 -4.04 -7.44 17.22
C GLU A 378 -4.34 -6.89 15.81
N LEU A 379 -4.98 -7.68 14.96
CA LEU A 379 -5.40 -7.29 13.61
C LEU A 379 -6.88 -6.90 13.62
N TYR A 380 -7.21 -5.78 12.98
CA TYR A 380 -8.53 -5.19 12.92
C TYR A 380 -8.92 -4.81 11.48
N VAL A 381 -10.22 -4.70 11.25
CA VAL A 381 -10.81 -4.15 10.02
C VAL A 381 -11.82 -3.05 10.34
N ALA A 382 -11.90 -2.03 9.50
CA ALA A 382 -12.78 -0.88 9.70
C ALA A 382 -14.25 -1.17 9.40
N LYS A 383 -15.14 -0.58 10.21
CA LYS A 383 -16.55 -0.38 9.90
C LYS A 383 -16.89 1.10 10.04
N PHE A 384 -17.38 1.69 8.96
CA PHE A 384 -17.87 3.05 8.87
C PHE A 384 -19.40 3.06 8.96
N ASN A 385 -19.95 3.81 9.91
CA ASN A 385 -21.40 3.97 10.10
C ASN A 385 -21.88 5.29 9.48
N ASP A 386 -23.11 5.31 8.94
CA ASP A 386 -23.74 6.47 8.30
C ASP A 386 -23.82 7.74 9.17
N ASN A 387 -23.68 7.62 10.49
CA ASN A 387 -23.69 8.73 11.43
C ASN A 387 -22.30 9.35 11.67
N LEU A 388 -21.34 9.11 10.77
CA LEU A 388 -19.95 9.59 10.83
C LEU A 388 -19.14 9.07 12.02
N THR A 389 -19.57 7.94 12.59
CA THR A 389 -18.80 7.16 13.57
C THR A 389 -18.30 5.89 12.91
N GLY A 390 -17.33 5.24 13.53
CA GLY A 390 -16.91 3.92 13.12
C GLY A 390 -16.14 3.21 14.21
N GLN A 391 -15.77 1.98 13.90
CA GLN A 391 -15.05 1.10 14.81
C GLN A 391 -14.07 0.22 14.07
N TRP A 392 -12.98 -0.12 14.74
CA TRP A 392 -12.04 -1.16 14.35
C TRP A 392 -12.53 -2.48 14.97
N MET A 393 -13.03 -3.38 14.13
CA MET A 393 -13.49 -4.69 14.55
C MET A 393 -12.30 -5.64 14.63
N LEU A 394 -12.07 -6.22 15.81
CA LEU A 394 -10.99 -7.19 16.02
C LEU A 394 -11.24 -8.42 15.14
N ILE A 395 -10.26 -8.80 14.33
CA ILE A 395 -10.24 -10.07 13.61
C ILE A 395 -9.65 -11.14 14.53
N ALA A 396 -8.40 -10.96 14.97
CA ALA A 396 -7.70 -11.91 15.82
C ALA A 396 -6.56 -11.26 16.57
N ARG A 397 -6.18 -11.87 17.70
CA ARG A 397 -4.90 -11.63 18.39
C ARG A 397 -3.91 -12.74 18.04
N CYS A 398 -2.65 -12.40 17.88
CA CYS A 398 -1.56 -13.37 17.73
C CYS A 398 -0.44 -13.06 18.72
N GLU A 399 0.02 -14.09 19.42
CA GLU A 399 1.03 -13.98 20.47
C GLU A 399 2.03 -15.13 20.32
N LYS A 400 3.31 -14.83 20.48
CA LYS A 400 4.37 -15.82 20.32
C LYS A 400 4.51 -16.63 21.60
N ASN A 401 4.52 -17.94 21.44
CA ASN A 401 4.77 -18.89 22.51
C ASN A 401 6.29 -19.01 22.77
N PRO A 402 6.70 -19.47 23.98
CA PRO A 402 8.11 -19.69 24.30
C PRO A 402 8.85 -20.65 23.35
N ASP A 403 8.13 -21.58 22.70
CA ASP A 403 8.68 -22.53 21.73
C ASP A 403 8.83 -21.94 20.30
N GLY A 404 8.45 -20.68 20.11
CA GLY A 404 8.52 -19.96 18.84
C GLY A 404 7.30 -20.14 17.92
N THR A 405 6.28 -20.93 18.33
CA THR A 405 4.98 -20.98 17.66
C THR A 405 4.11 -19.77 18.03
N TYR A 406 2.94 -19.63 17.41
CA TYR A 406 2.01 -18.54 17.70
C TYR A 406 0.68 -19.07 18.22
N GLN A 407 0.23 -18.56 19.36
CA GLN A 407 -1.15 -18.69 19.82
C GLN A 407 -1.99 -17.63 19.10
N ILE A 408 -3.07 -18.08 18.46
CA ILE A 408 -4.00 -17.19 17.77
C ILE A 408 -5.35 -17.28 18.46
N THR A 409 -5.92 -16.12 18.77
CA THR A 409 -7.25 -16.01 19.37
C THR A 409 -8.14 -15.19 18.43
N PRO A 410 -8.94 -15.85 17.57
CA PRO A 410 -9.95 -15.18 16.75
C PRO A 410 -10.99 -14.48 17.62
N THR A 411 -11.62 -13.43 17.09
CA THR A 411 -12.80 -12.87 17.76
C THR A 411 -13.94 -13.90 17.80
N PRO A 412 -14.75 -13.97 18.87
CA PRO A 412 -15.90 -14.89 18.94
C PRO A 412 -16.98 -14.64 17.88
N ALA A 413 -16.96 -13.46 17.24
CA ALA A 413 -17.90 -13.11 16.17
C ALA A 413 -17.58 -13.80 14.84
N LEU A 414 -16.38 -14.38 14.68
CA LEU A 414 -16.01 -15.10 13.47
C LEU A 414 -16.63 -16.50 13.42
N PRO A 415 -17.02 -17.00 12.23
CA PRO A 415 -17.57 -18.33 12.03
C PRO A 415 -16.65 -19.45 12.53
N GLN A 416 -17.23 -20.64 12.76
CA GLN A 416 -16.52 -21.81 13.29
C GLN A 416 -15.30 -22.22 12.45
N GLU A 417 -15.29 -21.95 11.14
CA GLU A 417 -14.13 -22.23 10.28
C GLU A 417 -12.85 -21.52 10.76
N PHE A 418 -12.96 -20.25 11.17
CA PHE A 418 -11.86 -19.47 11.72
C PHE A 418 -11.54 -19.87 13.17
N GLN A 419 -12.51 -20.43 13.91
CA GLN A 419 -12.25 -20.96 15.25
C GLN A 419 -11.49 -22.28 15.20
N ASN A 420 -11.81 -23.13 14.21
CA ASN A 420 -11.19 -24.45 14.02
C ASN A 420 -9.79 -24.33 13.43
N ASP A 421 -9.58 -23.37 12.51
CA ASP A 421 -8.27 -23.01 11.99
C ASP A 421 -8.03 -21.49 12.15
N PRO A 422 -7.56 -21.05 13.33
CA PRO A 422 -7.30 -19.65 13.64
C PRO A 422 -6.31 -18.95 12.69
N VAL A 423 -5.42 -19.69 12.02
CA VAL A 423 -4.45 -19.11 11.09
C VAL A 423 -5.16 -18.49 9.87
N LEU A 424 -6.37 -18.97 9.53
CA LEU A 424 -7.18 -18.39 8.46
C LEU A 424 -7.54 -16.92 8.70
N CYS A 425 -7.50 -16.42 9.93
CA CYS A 425 -7.66 -14.98 10.20
C CYS A 425 -6.62 -14.12 9.46
N PHE A 426 -5.42 -14.68 9.24
CA PHE A 426 -4.29 -14.02 8.59
C PHE A 426 -4.06 -14.48 7.14
N ILE A 427 -4.48 -15.70 6.75
CA ILE A 427 -4.37 -16.19 5.36
C ILE A 427 -5.60 -15.81 4.52
N ASN A 428 -6.79 -15.87 5.12
CA ASN A 428 -8.07 -15.50 4.53
C ASN A 428 -8.64 -14.25 5.23
N THR A 429 -7.83 -13.20 5.33
CA THR A 429 -8.18 -11.95 6.03
C THR A 429 -9.39 -11.25 5.39
N ARG A 430 -9.51 -11.25 4.05
CA ARG A 430 -10.75 -10.82 3.35
C ARG A 430 -11.97 -11.66 3.74
N GLY A 431 -11.81 -12.96 3.96
CA GLY A 431 -12.83 -13.87 4.49
C GLY A 431 -13.35 -13.43 5.86
N ALA A 432 -12.41 -13.20 6.77
CA ALA A 432 -12.72 -12.75 8.12
C ALA A 432 -13.41 -11.37 8.12
N ALA A 433 -12.94 -10.44 7.28
CA ALA A 433 -13.53 -9.11 7.15
C ALA A 433 -14.98 -9.14 6.67
N ASP A 434 -15.29 -9.94 5.64
CA ASP A 434 -16.67 -10.14 5.17
C ASP A 434 -17.56 -10.72 6.28
N ALA A 435 -17.07 -11.73 7.01
CA ALA A 435 -17.83 -12.37 8.07
C ALA A 435 -18.15 -11.43 9.24
N LEU A 436 -17.28 -10.44 9.50
CA LEU A 436 -17.51 -9.40 10.51
C LEU A 436 -18.41 -8.26 10.01
N GLY A 437 -18.75 -8.23 8.71
CA GLY A 437 -19.53 -7.15 8.11
C GLY A 437 -18.76 -5.83 8.07
N ALA A 438 -17.47 -5.88 7.72
CA ALA A 438 -16.67 -4.71 7.46
C ALA A 438 -17.22 -3.89 6.29
N THR A 439 -16.95 -2.58 6.27
CA THR A 439 -17.44 -1.70 5.20
C THR A 439 -16.63 -1.90 3.93
N LYS A 440 -17.31 -2.17 2.83
CA LYS A 440 -16.74 -2.33 1.49
C LYS A 440 -16.44 -0.96 0.88
N MET A 441 -15.17 -0.71 0.58
CA MET A 441 -14.63 0.60 0.23
C MET A 441 -14.34 0.73 -1.28
N ASP A 442 -14.17 1.97 -1.73
CA ASP A 442 -13.77 2.30 -3.10
C ASP A 442 -12.27 2.27 -3.27
N ARG A 443 -11.70 1.06 -3.44
CA ARG A 443 -10.26 0.83 -3.68
C ARG A 443 -9.36 1.59 -2.71
N PRO A 444 -9.25 1.13 -1.44
CA PRO A 444 -8.29 1.65 -0.48
C PRO A 444 -6.86 1.50 -0.99
N GLU A 445 -6.30 2.61 -1.47
CA GLU A 445 -4.89 2.74 -1.80
C GLU A 445 -4.16 3.27 -0.55
N ASP A 446 -3.35 4.32 -0.69
CA ASP A 446 -2.38 4.68 0.34
C ASP A 446 -3.05 5.25 1.58
N MET A 447 -2.36 5.13 2.71
CA MET A 447 -2.80 5.67 3.98
C MET A 447 -1.67 6.46 4.61
N GLU A 448 -1.93 7.68 5.07
CA GLU A 448 -0.91 8.49 5.73
C GLU A 448 -1.39 9.04 7.06
N TRP A 449 -0.50 9.02 8.04
CA TRP A 449 -0.76 9.60 9.35
C TRP A 449 -0.56 11.11 9.31
N ASN A 450 -1.59 11.87 9.65
CA ASN A 450 -1.49 13.31 9.80
C ASN A 450 -0.96 13.65 11.20
N PRO A 451 0.31 14.11 11.33
CA PRO A 451 0.89 14.40 12.65
C PRO A 451 0.29 15.65 13.30
N MET A 452 -0.41 16.49 12.55
CA MET A 452 -1.01 17.74 13.03
C MET A 452 -2.38 17.48 13.68
N THR A 453 -3.23 16.70 13.02
CA THR A 453 -4.58 16.35 13.50
C THR A 453 -4.63 15.06 14.31
N LYS A 454 -3.55 14.27 14.30
CA LYS A 454 -3.47 12.94 14.93
C LYS A 454 -4.58 12.01 14.43
N SER A 455 -4.73 11.96 13.13
CA SER A 455 -5.70 11.15 12.39
C SER A 455 -4.99 10.42 11.25
N VAL A 456 -5.61 9.37 10.72
CA VAL A 456 -5.14 8.69 9.51
C VAL A 456 -6.03 9.07 8.33
N TRP A 457 -5.40 9.37 7.20
CA TRP A 457 -6.06 9.68 5.94
C TRP A 457 -5.94 8.45 5.02
N VAL A 458 -6.90 8.26 4.13
CA VAL A 458 -7.00 7.10 3.23
C VAL A 458 -7.37 7.58 1.84
N ALA A 459 -6.61 7.19 0.83
CA ALA A 459 -6.98 7.37 -0.56
C ALA A 459 -7.96 6.27 -0.98
N LEU A 460 -9.03 6.68 -1.66
CA LEU A 460 -10.08 5.81 -2.19
C LEU A 460 -10.23 6.14 -3.66
N THR A 461 -9.43 5.49 -4.50
CA THR A 461 -9.06 5.98 -5.84
C THR A 461 -10.22 5.99 -6.84
N ASN A 462 -11.03 4.93 -6.88
CA ASN A 462 -12.23 4.83 -7.71
C ASN A 462 -12.97 3.50 -7.46
N ASN A 463 -14.22 3.43 -7.92
CA ASN A 463 -15.01 2.22 -8.02
C ASN A 463 -16.15 2.42 -9.03
N ASP A 464 -15.86 2.15 -10.31
CA ASP A 464 -16.85 2.13 -11.40
C ASP A 464 -17.93 1.04 -11.23
N GLY A 465 -17.65 0.00 -10.45
CA GLY A 465 -18.58 -1.10 -10.15
C GLY A 465 -19.60 -0.72 -9.09
N ARG A 466 -19.44 0.41 -8.39
CA ARG A 466 -20.37 0.85 -7.35
C ARG A 466 -21.72 1.22 -7.95
N THR A 467 -22.74 0.46 -7.55
CA THR A 467 -24.14 0.68 -7.97
C THR A 467 -25.01 1.27 -6.86
N GLN A 468 -24.51 1.29 -5.61
CA GLN A 468 -25.16 1.90 -4.46
C GLN A 468 -24.14 2.71 -3.65
N ALA A 469 -24.42 3.99 -3.45
CA ALA A 469 -23.64 4.86 -2.60
C ALA A 469 -23.98 4.60 -1.12
N ASP A 470 -22.98 4.78 -0.27
CA ASP A 470 -23.13 4.83 1.20
C ASP A 470 -22.43 6.10 1.72
N ALA A 471 -22.52 6.35 3.03
CA ALA A 471 -21.97 7.59 3.58
C ALA A 471 -20.45 7.72 3.39
N SER A 472 -19.72 6.60 3.50
CA SER A 472 -18.27 6.54 3.34
C SER A 472 -17.82 6.40 1.89
N ASN A 473 -18.72 6.08 0.96
CA ASN A 473 -18.46 5.92 -0.47
C ASN A 473 -19.61 6.59 -1.26
N PRO A 474 -19.59 7.93 -1.38
CA PRO A 474 -20.79 8.71 -1.64
C PRO A 474 -21.22 8.81 -3.11
N ARG A 475 -20.52 8.15 -4.05
CA ARG A 475 -20.83 8.21 -5.48
C ARG A 475 -21.05 6.83 -6.09
N SER A 476 -21.92 6.78 -7.09
CA SER A 476 -22.32 5.53 -7.74
C SER A 476 -22.71 5.79 -9.19
N PRO A 477 -21.89 5.41 -10.18
CA PRO A 477 -20.51 4.91 -10.05
C PRO A 477 -19.55 6.00 -9.52
N ASN A 478 -18.41 5.59 -8.96
CA ASN A 478 -17.38 6.50 -8.50
C ASN A 478 -16.16 6.44 -9.44
N TYR A 479 -16.06 7.38 -10.39
CA TYR A 479 -14.90 7.45 -11.30
C TYR A 479 -13.77 8.32 -10.78
N MET A 480 -14.06 9.28 -9.88
CA MET A 480 -13.07 10.31 -9.53
C MET A 480 -12.30 10.01 -8.23
N GLY A 481 -12.81 9.16 -7.35
CA GLY A 481 -12.19 8.89 -6.06
C GLY A 481 -12.32 9.97 -4.99
N HIS A 482 -11.81 9.71 -3.80
CA HIS A 482 -11.87 10.63 -2.67
C HIS A 482 -10.80 10.30 -1.63
N ILE A 483 -10.59 11.23 -0.71
CA ILE A 483 -9.77 11.02 0.49
C ILE A 483 -10.70 11.00 1.70
N LEU A 484 -10.58 9.97 2.53
CA LEU A 484 -11.31 9.80 3.78
C LEU A 484 -10.36 10.00 4.96
N GLU A 485 -10.83 10.65 6.02
CA GLU A 485 -10.06 10.86 7.26
C GLU A 485 -10.73 10.12 8.43
N ILE A 486 -9.93 9.36 9.18
CA ILE A 486 -10.30 8.61 10.37
C ILE A 486 -9.69 9.29 11.59
N MET A 487 -10.55 9.85 12.46
CA MET A 487 -10.20 10.53 13.70
C MET A 487 -10.52 9.63 14.89
N GLU A 488 -9.50 8.97 15.41
CA GLU A 488 -9.63 8.05 16.53
C GLU A 488 -9.86 8.76 17.86
N ASP A 489 -10.66 8.14 18.73
CA ASP A 489 -11.01 8.73 20.02
C ASP A 489 -9.76 9.06 20.82
N ASN A 490 -9.78 10.23 21.47
CA ASN A 490 -8.68 10.80 22.24
C ASN A 490 -7.39 11.03 21.42
N GLN A 491 -7.48 11.13 20.08
CA GLN A 491 -6.31 11.26 19.21
C GLN A 491 -5.28 10.14 19.43
N ASN A 492 -5.77 8.96 19.83
CA ASN A 492 -4.93 7.83 20.19
C ASN A 492 -5.03 6.75 19.11
N PRO A 493 -3.94 6.46 18.40
CA PRO A 493 -3.94 5.47 17.34
C PRO A 493 -4.15 4.04 17.86
N THR A 494 -4.20 3.78 19.17
CA THR A 494 -4.64 2.46 19.70
C THR A 494 -6.14 2.38 19.97
N SER A 495 -6.92 3.45 19.77
CA SER A 495 -8.38 3.41 19.97
C SER A 495 -9.04 2.47 18.96
N THR A 496 -10.11 1.79 19.36
CA THR A 496 -10.90 0.93 18.47
C THR A 496 -12.19 1.61 18.01
N THR A 497 -12.40 2.87 18.37
CA THR A 497 -13.55 3.69 17.97
C THR A 497 -13.07 5.03 17.43
N PHE A 498 -13.80 5.54 16.43
CA PHE A 498 -13.41 6.74 15.71
C PHE A 498 -14.62 7.50 15.17
N ARG A 499 -14.38 8.76 14.81
CA ARG A 499 -15.19 9.51 13.86
C ARG A 499 -14.49 9.56 12.52
N TRP A 500 -15.23 9.85 11.46
CA TRP A 500 -14.64 9.98 10.14
C TRP A 500 -15.31 11.11 9.34
N GLN A 501 -14.60 11.59 8.32
CA GLN A 501 -15.10 12.58 7.36
C GLN A 501 -14.42 12.39 6.00
N ILE A 502 -14.88 13.12 4.98
CA ILE A 502 -14.28 13.13 3.63
C ILE A 502 -13.70 14.54 3.40
N PRO A 503 -12.39 14.76 3.63
CA PRO A 503 -11.74 16.03 3.36
C PRO A 503 -11.78 16.43 1.88
N VAL A 504 -11.63 15.46 0.97
CA VAL A 504 -11.59 15.73 -0.47
C VAL A 504 -12.46 14.72 -1.19
N LEU A 505 -13.52 15.18 -1.86
CA LEU A 505 -14.22 14.39 -2.88
C LEU A 505 -13.67 14.85 -4.23
N CYS A 506 -12.82 14.01 -4.84
CA CYS A 506 -12.05 14.36 -6.02
C CYS A 506 -12.97 14.60 -7.23
N GLY A 507 -12.51 15.40 -8.18
CA GLY A 507 -13.22 15.75 -9.40
C GLY A 507 -12.57 16.91 -10.14
N ASP A 508 -13.27 17.41 -11.15
CA ASP A 508 -12.92 18.62 -11.89
C ASP A 508 -13.75 19.81 -11.35
N PRO A 509 -13.13 20.86 -10.79
CA PRO A 509 -13.85 22.07 -10.33
C PRO A 509 -14.76 22.70 -11.40
N SER A 510 -14.42 22.53 -12.68
CA SER A 510 -15.15 23.08 -13.82
C SER A 510 -16.14 22.09 -14.44
N SER A 511 -16.30 20.89 -13.89
CA SER A 511 -17.18 19.87 -14.45
C SER A 511 -18.63 20.37 -14.56
N PRO A 512 -19.30 20.16 -15.71
CA PRO A 512 -20.73 20.44 -15.84
C PRO A 512 -21.59 19.42 -15.09
N ILE A 513 -21.02 18.27 -14.71
CA ILE A 513 -21.69 17.23 -13.92
C ILE A 513 -21.40 17.49 -12.44
N ILE A 514 -22.44 17.83 -11.68
CA ILE A 514 -22.31 18.25 -10.27
C ILE A 514 -21.60 17.21 -9.40
N ASP A 515 -21.87 15.93 -9.63
CA ASP A 515 -21.28 14.80 -8.88
C ASP A 515 -19.79 14.57 -9.20
N ASN A 516 -19.31 15.16 -10.30
CA ASN A 516 -17.92 15.12 -10.72
C ASN A 516 -17.16 16.40 -10.36
N ARG A 517 -17.78 17.33 -9.62
CA ARG A 517 -17.09 18.55 -9.17
C ARG A 517 -16.23 18.27 -7.94
N LEU A 518 -15.02 18.82 -7.97
CA LEU A 518 -14.11 18.78 -6.83
C LEU A 518 -14.73 19.49 -5.62
N ILE A 519 -14.80 18.80 -4.49
CA ILE A 519 -15.25 19.33 -3.21
C ILE A 519 -14.13 19.16 -2.19
N ILE A 520 -13.75 20.25 -1.53
CA ILE A 520 -12.75 20.29 -0.46
C ILE A 520 -13.44 20.77 0.82
N TYR A 521 -13.39 19.96 1.88
CA TYR A 521 -14.07 20.18 3.16
C TYR A 521 -15.54 20.60 3.01
N GLY A 522 -16.27 19.93 2.12
CA GLY A 522 -17.69 20.18 1.86
C GLY A 522 -17.99 21.42 1.02
N GLN A 523 -16.99 22.10 0.48
CA GLN A 523 -17.16 23.27 -0.39
C GLN A 523 -16.69 22.96 -1.83
N PHE A 524 -17.44 23.43 -2.83
CA PHE A 524 -16.99 23.36 -4.22
C PHE A 524 -15.69 24.15 -4.38
N ALA A 525 -14.69 23.51 -4.97
CA ALA A 525 -13.43 24.18 -5.26
C ALA A 525 -13.61 25.28 -6.33
N SER A 526 -12.77 26.31 -6.25
CA SER A 526 -12.67 27.33 -7.30
C SER A 526 -12.22 26.70 -8.62
N SER A 527 -12.68 27.23 -9.75
CA SER A 527 -12.22 26.81 -11.09
C SER A 527 -10.73 27.04 -11.33
N GLN A 528 -10.04 27.77 -10.45
CA GLN A 528 -8.59 27.95 -10.47
C GLN A 528 -7.82 26.78 -9.85
N VAL A 529 -8.49 25.89 -9.11
CA VAL A 529 -7.85 24.69 -8.54
C VAL A 529 -7.70 23.64 -9.64
N PRO A 530 -6.56 22.93 -9.74
CA PRO A 530 -6.44 21.81 -10.66
C PRO A 530 -7.45 20.70 -10.32
N ALA A 531 -7.93 20.00 -11.34
CA ALA A 531 -8.71 18.79 -11.14
C ALA A 531 -7.86 17.72 -10.43
N ILE A 532 -8.50 16.93 -9.60
CA ILE A 532 -7.90 15.78 -8.90
C ILE A 532 -8.82 14.61 -9.19
N SER A 533 -8.27 13.47 -9.61
CA SER A 533 -9.01 12.22 -9.77
C SER A 533 -8.08 11.08 -9.43
N ALA A 534 -8.63 9.92 -9.08
CA ALA A 534 -7.85 8.74 -8.72
C ALA A 534 -6.70 9.08 -7.75
N PRO A 535 -6.99 9.73 -6.60
CA PRO A 535 -5.97 9.93 -5.59
C PRO A 535 -5.47 8.56 -5.17
N ASP A 536 -4.16 8.41 -5.21
CA ASP A 536 -3.49 7.15 -4.95
C ASP A 536 -2.56 7.33 -3.75
N ASN A 537 -1.29 7.63 -3.97
CA ASN A 537 -0.37 7.88 -2.87
C ASN A 537 -0.44 9.32 -2.36
N PHE A 538 -0.17 9.50 -1.07
CA PHE A 538 0.03 10.84 -0.54
C PHE A 538 0.90 10.84 0.72
N VAL A 539 1.61 11.96 0.91
CA VAL A 539 2.44 12.18 2.11
C VAL A 539 2.09 13.51 2.77
N ILE A 540 2.14 13.54 4.10
CA ILE A 540 1.91 14.76 4.87
C ILE A 540 3.26 15.20 5.43
N ASP A 541 3.75 16.34 4.95
CA ASP A 541 5.05 16.84 5.38
C ASP A 541 5.01 17.44 6.80
N LYS A 542 6.18 17.78 7.34
CA LYS A 542 6.32 18.33 8.70
C LYS A 542 5.64 19.69 8.91
N LEU A 543 5.28 20.37 7.83
CA LEU A 543 4.54 21.63 7.86
C LEU A 543 3.03 21.41 7.75
N GLY A 544 2.59 20.16 7.55
CA GLY A 544 1.20 19.80 7.34
C GLY A 544 0.73 19.96 5.90
N ASN A 545 1.63 20.15 4.92
CA ASN A 545 1.22 20.13 3.52
C ASN A 545 0.92 18.69 3.10
N VAL A 546 -0.15 18.53 2.34
CA VAL A 546 -0.55 17.23 1.75
C VAL A 546 -0.07 17.21 0.31
N TRP A 547 0.80 16.25 -0.01
CA TRP A 547 1.30 16.00 -1.35
C TRP A 547 0.54 14.80 -1.92
N ILE A 548 -0.27 15.00 -2.95
CA ILE A 548 -1.16 13.98 -3.53
C ILE A 548 -0.60 13.56 -4.89
N ALA A 549 -0.37 12.27 -5.07
CA ALA A 549 -0.15 11.63 -6.36
C ALA A 549 -1.48 11.07 -6.90
N THR A 550 -1.57 10.96 -8.22
CA THR A 550 -2.79 10.49 -8.90
C THR A 550 -2.42 9.43 -9.94
N ASP A 551 -3.04 8.25 -9.88
CA ASP A 551 -2.94 7.20 -10.91
C ASP A 551 -4.22 7.10 -11.73
N GLY A 552 -4.54 8.20 -12.40
CA GLY A 552 -5.71 8.33 -13.26
C GLY A 552 -6.00 9.79 -13.58
N ASN A 553 -6.82 10.02 -14.61
CA ASN A 553 -7.16 11.37 -15.06
C ASN A 553 -8.68 11.58 -14.99
N PRO A 554 -9.19 12.75 -14.55
CA PRO A 554 -10.63 13.04 -14.66
C PRO A 554 -11.19 12.92 -16.09
N SER A 555 -10.34 12.98 -17.12
CA SER A 555 -10.71 12.79 -18.53
C SER A 555 -10.50 11.37 -19.07
N SER A 556 -9.95 10.44 -18.28
CA SER A 556 -9.77 9.03 -18.68
C SER A 556 -11.00 8.17 -18.43
#